data_AF-A0A1Q6RPL9-F1
#
_entry.id   AF-A0A1Q6RPL9-F1
#
_cell.length_a   1.000
_cell.length_b   1.000
_cell.length_c   1.000
_cell.angle_alpha   90.00
_cell.angle_beta   90.00
_cell.angle_gamma   90.00
#
_symmetry.space_group_name_H-M   'P 1'
#
loop_
_entity.id
_entity.type
_entity.pdbx_description
1 polymer ?
#
loop_
_entity_poly.entity_id
_entity_poly.type
_entity_poly.pdbx_seq_one_letter_code
_entity_poly.pdbx_strand_id
1 'polypeptide(L)'
;MYHQSNTAAALQFPYNAMSVEAVTALYCRLSRDDELQGDSNSIINQKKILQRYALDHGYKNYRFYIDDGISGTTFNRPGFQQMIADIEAGLVKRVIIKDMSRLGRDYLQVGMYTEIMFPEHDIHFIAVNDGVDSTQGDNEFTPFRNIINEWYAKDTSKKIRAVMKVKGNAGEHLTTLPPYGYMKSPDNKKLWVRDEEAAAVVYEIGLYVMDGFGPSQIARKLTERRILTPAAYYASRGRKASNIKRGSWTAGGSTWGTRSISRRGRSPTRAKRSSIIRKVSG
;
A
#
# COMPACT_ATOMS: atom_id res chain seq x y z
N MET A 1 63.50 -18.48 4.60
CA MET A 1 63.50 -17.03 4.32
C MET A 1 62.53 -16.75 3.17
N TYR A 2 61.87 -15.59 3.20
CA TYR A 2 60.80 -15.10 2.31
C TYR A 2 59.39 -15.63 2.66
N HIS A 3 58.62 -14.97 3.54
CA HIS A 3 57.93 -13.67 3.44
C HIS A 3 56.62 -13.77 2.65
N GLN A 4 55.50 -13.74 3.37
CA GLN A 4 54.32 -12.97 3.00
C GLN A 4 53.41 -12.82 4.23
N SER A 5 53.68 -11.78 4.98
CA SER A 5 52.68 -11.04 5.76
C SER A 5 51.70 -10.38 4.80
N ASN A 6 50.41 -10.60 4.99
CA ASN A 6 49.36 -9.67 4.55
C ASN A 6 48.23 -9.66 5.58
N THR A 7 48.42 -8.77 6.55
CA THR A 7 47.45 -7.76 6.99
C THR A 7 46.13 -7.76 6.19
N ALA A 8 45.11 -8.36 6.79
CA ALA A 8 43.71 -7.99 6.56
C ALA A 8 42.98 -8.05 7.90
N ALA A 9 43.44 -7.22 8.85
CA ALA A 9 42.59 -6.75 9.95
C ALA A 9 41.51 -5.85 9.33
N ALA A 10 40.52 -6.49 8.69
CA ALA A 10 39.31 -5.83 8.24
C ALA A 10 38.47 -5.53 9.48
N LEU A 11 38.71 -4.34 10.01
CA LEU A 11 37.84 -3.51 10.84
C LEU A 11 36.38 -3.97 10.88
N GLN A 12 36.08 -4.90 11.78
CA GLN A 12 34.70 -5.20 12.17
C GLN A 12 34.35 -4.23 13.28
N PHE A 13 34.01 -3.00 12.91
CA PHE A 13 33.43 -2.02 13.82
C PHE A 13 32.10 -2.59 14.33
N PRO A 14 31.93 -2.92 15.62
CA PRO A 14 30.58 -3.04 16.14
C PRO A 14 30.05 -1.60 16.21
N TYR A 15 29.23 -1.21 15.24
CA TYR A 15 28.32 -0.09 15.44
C TYR A 15 27.33 -0.56 16.50
N ASN A 16 27.77 -0.52 17.76
CA ASN A 16 26.91 -0.51 18.93
C ASN A 16 26.18 0.82 18.83
N ALA A 17 25.17 0.89 17.95
CA ALA A 17 24.19 1.95 17.97
C ALA A 17 23.69 1.95 19.40
N MET A 18 24.04 3.00 20.15
CA MET A 18 23.51 3.28 21.48
C MET A 18 22.05 2.89 21.45
N SER A 19 21.70 1.77 22.09
CA SER A 19 20.33 1.32 22.18
C SER A 19 19.64 2.35 23.05
N VAL A 20 19.11 3.39 22.41
CA VAL A 20 18.12 4.25 23.03
C VAL A 20 17.04 3.28 23.48
N GLU A 21 16.98 3.03 24.79
CA GLU A 21 16.08 2.05 25.38
C GLU A 21 14.70 2.33 24.81
N ALA A 22 14.15 1.40 24.03
CA ALA A 22 12.98 1.72 23.24
C ALA A 22 11.79 2.05 24.17
N VAL A 23 11.01 3.07 23.83
CA VAL A 23 9.98 3.58 24.73
C VAL A 23 8.89 2.52 24.89
N THR A 24 8.50 2.29 26.13
CA THR A 24 7.33 1.48 26.50
C THR A 24 6.13 2.41 26.72
N ALA A 25 5.13 2.32 25.86
CA ALA A 25 3.88 3.06 26.01
C ALA A 25 2.97 2.37 27.04
N LEU A 26 2.59 3.11 28.07
CA LEU A 26 1.59 2.71 29.07
C LEU A 26 0.30 3.45 28.75
N TYR A 27 -0.71 2.74 28.25
CA TYR A 27 -1.97 3.37 27.83
C TYR A 27 -3.07 3.18 28.88
N CYS A 28 -3.65 4.29 29.32
CA CYS A 28 -4.75 4.32 30.29
C CYS A 28 -5.96 5.02 29.69
N ARG A 29 -7.15 4.48 29.98
CA ARG A 29 -8.41 5.07 29.51
C ARG A 29 -9.48 5.05 30.58
N LEU A 30 -10.17 6.17 30.74
CA LEU A 30 -11.43 6.28 31.47
C LEU A 30 -12.55 6.59 30.49
N SER A 31 -13.63 5.81 30.54
CA SER A 31 -14.82 6.08 29.73
C SER A 31 -15.87 6.83 30.55
N ARG A 32 -16.65 7.69 29.90
CA ARG A 32 -17.77 8.40 30.54
C ARG A 32 -18.78 7.49 31.24
N ASP A 33 -18.98 6.27 30.72
CA ASP A 33 -19.87 5.29 31.36
C ASP A 33 -19.31 4.81 32.71
N ASP A 34 -17.98 4.81 32.85
CA ASP A 34 -17.27 4.39 34.07
C ASP A 34 -17.15 5.52 35.11
N GLU A 35 -17.41 6.77 34.74
CA GLU A 35 -17.37 7.93 35.65
C GLU A 35 -18.40 7.79 36.79
N LEU A 36 -19.57 7.22 36.47
CA LEU A 36 -20.63 6.95 37.46
C LEU A 36 -20.24 5.97 38.58
N GLN A 37 -19.13 5.23 38.46
CA GLN A 37 -18.68 4.25 39.46
C GLN A 37 -17.54 4.73 40.38
N GLY A 38 -17.07 5.98 40.25
CA GLY A 38 -16.10 6.57 41.18
C GLY A 38 -14.81 7.03 40.49
N ASP A 39 -14.83 8.30 40.06
CA ASP A 39 -13.86 8.95 39.17
C ASP A 39 -12.39 8.92 39.60
N SER A 40 -12.10 9.13 40.89
CA SER A 40 -10.74 9.52 41.29
C SER A 40 -9.77 8.34 41.39
N ASN A 41 -10.27 7.11 41.58
CA ASN A 41 -9.42 5.93 41.83
C ASN A 41 -9.13 5.09 40.58
N SER A 42 -9.92 5.20 39.52
CA SER A 42 -9.82 4.32 38.34
C SER A 42 -8.53 4.55 37.54
N ILE A 43 -8.24 5.80 37.16
CA ILE A 43 -7.06 6.11 36.33
C ILE A 43 -5.75 5.99 37.12
N ILE A 44 -5.77 6.40 38.39
CA ILE A 44 -4.61 6.29 39.28
C ILE A 44 -4.25 4.82 39.51
N ASN A 45 -5.26 3.97 39.72
CA ASN A 45 -5.05 2.54 39.86
C ASN A 45 -4.52 1.92 38.56
N GLN A 46 -5.07 2.28 37.41
CA GLN A 46 -4.54 1.85 36.10
C GLN A 46 -3.06 2.23 35.95
N LYS A 47 -2.69 3.48 36.21
CA LYS A 47 -1.29 3.93 36.15
C LYS A 47 -0.39 3.13 37.08
N LYS A 48 -0.81 2.90 38.33
CA LYS A 48 -0.04 2.12 39.32
C LYS A 48 0.19 0.68 38.84
N ILE A 49 -0.85 0.03 38.32
CA ILE A 49 -0.76 -1.35 37.79
C ILE A 49 0.25 -1.40 36.64
N LEU A 50 0.11 -0.49 35.66
CA LEU A 50 0.98 -0.48 34.47
C LEU A 50 2.42 -0.12 34.81
N GLN A 51 2.62 0.86 35.70
CA GLN A 51 3.94 1.26 36.16
C GLN A 51 4.63 0.11 36.90
N ARG A 52 3.91 -0.55 37.81
CA ARG A 52 4.43 -1.70 38.54
C ARG A 52 4.81 -2.82 37.57
N TYR A 53 3.93 -3.16 36.64
CA TYR A 53 4.21 -4.18 35.63
C TYR A 53 5.45 -3.84 34.80
N ALA A 54 5.58 -2.57 34.36
CA ALA A 54 6.75 -2.13 33.61
C ALA A 54 8.05 -2.26 34.41
N LEU A 55 8.05 -1.84 35.67
CA LEU A 55 9.21 -1.94 36.55
C LEU A 55 9.58 -3.39 36.88
N ASP A 56 8.58 -4.24 37.18
CA ASP A 56 8.77 -5.65 37.51
C ASP A 56 9.40 -6.43 36.34
N HIS A 57 9.15 -6.01 35.09
CA HIS A 57 9.73 -6.60 33.88
C HIS A 57 10.97 -5.84 33.35
N GLY A 58 11.48 -4.86 34.11
CA GLY A 58 12.71 -4.13 33.78
C GLY A 58 12.57 -3.08 32.68
N TYR A 59 11.35 -2.66 32.32
CA TYR A 59 11.09 -1.60 31.34
C TYR A 59 11.21 -0.23 32.03
N LYS A 60 12.39 0.39 31.95
CA LYS A 60 12.67 1.65 32.67
C LYS A 60 12.28 2.88 31.85
N ASN A 61 12.41 2.82 30.53
CA ASN A 61 11.97 3.91 29.65
C ASN A 61 10.50 3.74 29.25
N TYR A 62 9.58 4.33 30.02
CA TYR A 62 8.15 4.30 29.73
C TYR A 62 7.51 5.70 29.65
N ARG A 63 6.43 5.81 28.88
CA ARG A 63 5.61 7.03 28.73
C ARG A 63 4.13 6.70 28.92
N PHE A 64 3.41 7.58 29.60
CA PHE A 64 1.96 7.44 29.77
C PHE A 64 1.20 8.14 28.65
N TYR A 65 0.24 7.43 28.07
CA TYR A 65 -0.75 7.96 27.14
C TYR A 65 -2.12 7.81 27.80
N ILE A 66 -2.84 8.91 27.98
CA ILE A 66 -4.03 8.96 28.83
C ILE A 66 -5.18 9.57 28.04
N ASP A 67 -6.31 8.89 28.01
CA ASP A 67 -7.57 9.40 27.49
C ASP A 67 -8.62 9.41 28.61
N ASP A 68 -9.19 10.58 28.90
CA ASP A 68 -10.17 10.78 29.96
C ASP A 68 -11.54 11.20 29.40
N GLY A 69 -12.63 10.64 29.94
CA GLY A 69 -14.00 10.95 29.54
C GLY A 69 -14.37 10.60 28.09
N ILE A 70 -13.67 9.64 27.46
CA ILE A 70 -13.90 9.27 26.05
C ILE A 70 -14.44 7.84 25.92
N SER A 71 -15.53 7.69 25.14
CA SER A 71 -16.18 6.40 24.89
C SER A 71 -15.27 5.37 24.20
N GLY A 72 -15.49 4.10 24.54
CA GLY A 72 -14.76 2.95 24.00
C GLY A 72 -15.09 2.62 22.54
N THR A 73 -16.11 3.25 21.96
CA THR A 73 -16.58 3.00 20.58
C THR A 73 -15.82 3.81 19.52
N THR A 74 -15.12 4.88 19.91
CA THR A 74 -14.42 5.79 18.99
C THR A 74 -12.91 5.70 19.20
N PHE A 75 -12.12 5.58 18.12
CA PHE A 75 -10.64 5.59 18.17
C PHE A 75 -10.02 6.96 17.88
N ASN A 76 -10.85 7.97 17.60
CA ASN A 76 -10.41 9.37 17.53
C ASN A 76 -10.19 9.92 18.94
N ARG A 77 -9.11 9.46 19.60
CA ARG A 77 -8.74 9.86 20.96
C ARG A 77 -7.32 10.44 20.95
N PRO A 78 -7.08 11.58 21.61
CA PRO A 78 -5.81 12.29 21.50
C PRO A 78 -4.63 11.48 22.06
N GLY A 79 -4.79 10.85 23.23
CA GLY A 79 -3.74 10.04 23.85
C GLY A 79 -3.43 8.78 23.03
N PHE A 80 -4.48 8.11 22.55
CA PHE A 80 -4.33 6.97 21.64
C PHE A 80 -3.63 7.37 20.33
N GLN A 81 -4.08 8.44 19.66
CA GLN A 81 -3.47 8.91 18.40
C GLN A 81 -2.01 9.32 18.57
N GLN A 82 -1.66 9.95 19.68
CA GLN A 82 -0.28 10.29 19.98
C GLN A 82 0.58 9.03 20.14
N MET A 83 0.06 7.99 20.81
CA MET A 83 0.74 6.70 20.91
C MET A 83 0.96 6.05 19.54
N ILE A 84 -0.07 6.07 18.68
CA ILE A 84 0.02 5.51 17.32
C ILE A 84 1.05 6.29 16.49
N ALA A 85 1.07 7.62 16.58
CA ALA A 85 2.07 8.44 15.89
C ALA A 85 3.50 8.15 16.37
N ASP A 86 3.70 7.94 17.68
CA ASP A 86 5.00 7.57 18.24
C ASP A 86 5.45 6.14 17.84
N ILE A 87 4.50 5.23 17.61
CA ILE A 87 4.72 3.89 17.04
C ILE A 87 5.15 4.00 15.57
N GLU A 88 4.42 4.79 14.77
CA GLU A 88 4.75 5.02 13.36
C GLU A 88 6.11 5.71 13.19
N ALA A 89 6.48 6.60 14.13
CA ALA A 89 7.80 7.22 14.20
C ALA A 89 8.92 6.27 14.68
N GLY A 90 8.57 5.05 15.12
CA GLY A 90 9.52 4.05 15.61
C GLY A 90 10.10 4.36 16.99
N LEU A 91 9.50 5.28 17.75
CA LEU A 91 9.95 5.67 19.09
C LEU A 91 9.50 4.66 20.15
N VAL A 92 8.31 4.11 19.97
CA VAL A 92 7.70 3.12 20.84
C VAL A 92 7.94 1.72 20.28
N LYS A 93 8.33 0.78 21.13
CA LYS A 93 8.47 -0.65 20.77
C LYS A 93 7.63 -1.59 21.60
N ARG A 94 6.97 -1.07 22.63
CA ARG A 94 6.10 -1.86 23.52
C ARG A 94 4.89 -1.05 23.92
N VAL A 95 3.73 -1.70 23.95
CA VAL A 95 2.47 -1.12 24.40
C VAL A 95 1.92 -2.01 25.50
N ILE A 96 1.65 -1.43 26.68
CA ILE A 96 1.09 -2.14 27.83
C ILE A 96 -0.22 -1.48 28.23
N ILE A 97 -1.27 -2.29 28.33
CA ILE A 97 -2.60 -1.89 28.77
C ILE A 97 -3.07 -2.76 29.93
N LYS A 98 -4.06 -2.25 30.69
CA LYS A 98 -4.62 -3.01 31.80
C LYS A 98 -5.42 -4.21 31.30
N ASP A 99 -6.35 -3.95 30.39
CA ASP A 99 -7.27 -4.92 29.80
C ASP A 99 -7.63 -4.46 28.37
N MET A 100 -8.09 -5.36 27.51
CA MET A 100 -8.45 -5.13 26.12
C MET A 100 -9.54 -4.07 25.98
N SER A 101 -10.38 -3.94 27.01
CA SER A 101 -11.40 -2.89 27.07
C SER A 101 -10.80 -1.48 27.01
N ARG A 102 -9.53 -1.26 27.43
CA ARG A 102 -8.88 0.04 27.29
C ARG A 102 -8.65 0.41 25.83
N LEU A 103 -8.28 -0.55 24.99
CA LEU A 103 -8.00 -0.31 23.58
C LEU A 103 -9.28 0.12 22.84
N GLY A 104 -10.38 -0.62 23.02
CA GLY A 104 -11.69 -0.26 22.47
C GLY A 104 -12.73 -1.35 22.65
N ARG A 105 -14.00 -1.01 22.39
CA ARG A 105 -15.13 -1.96 22.38
C ARG A 105 -15.45 -2.48 20.97
N ASP A 106 -14.94 -1.83 19.92
CA ASP A 106 -15.07 -2.32 18.53
C ASP A 106 -13.97 -3.35 18.25
N TYR A 107 -14.37 -4.62 18.29
CA TYR A 107 -13.50 -5.77 18.06
C TYR A 107 -12.78 -5.74 16.71
N LEU A 108 -13.39 -5.17 15.66
CA LEU A 108 -12.77 -5.14 14.33
C LEU A 108 -11.58 -4.17 14.32
N GLN A 109 -11.77 -2.99 14.90
CA GLN A 109 -10.71 -1.98 15.01
C GLN A 109 -9.63 -2.41 16.00
N VAL A 110 -10.01 -2.93 17.16
CA VAL A 110 -9.06 -3.52 18.13
C VAL A 110 -8.19 -4.56 17.45
N GLY A 111 -8.81 -5.51 16.76
CA GLY A 111 -8.10 -6.56 16.04
C GLY A 111 -7.22 -6.02 14.90
N MET A 112 -7.64 -4.97 14.18
CA MET A 112 -6.79 -4.33 13.17
C MET A 112 -5.49 -3.79 13.78
N TYR A 113 -5.55 -3.17 14.96
CA TYR A 113 -4.34 -2.69 15.63
C TYR A 113 -3.48 -3.82 16.18
N THR A 114 -4.07 -4.79 16.89
CA THR A 114 -3.29 -5.86 17.55
C THR A 114 -2.77 -6.93 16.60
N GLU A 115 -3.47 -7.23 15.51
CA GLU A 115 -3.11 -8.34 14.60
C GLU A 115 -2.36 -7.90 13.34
N ILE A 116 -2.52 -6.64 12.92
CA ILE A 116 -1.89 -6.09 11.72
C ILE A 116 -0.90 -5.00 12.06
N MET A 117 -1.37 -3.88 12.62
CA MET A 117 -0.52 -2.69 12.78
C MET A 117 0.64 -2.93 13.76
N PHE A 118 0.36 -3.42 14.97
CA PHE A 118 1.41 -3.65 15.97
C PHE A 118 2.46 -4.66 15.48
N PRO A 119 2.10 -5.82 14.88
CA PRO A 119 3.08 -6.70 14.25
C PRO A 119 3.86 -6.08 13.08
N GLU A 120 3.22 -5.28 12.22
CA GLU A 120 3.91 -4.59 11.10
C GLU A 120 4.99 -3.61 11.59
N HIS A 121 4.78 -3.00 12.76
CA HIS A 121 5.72 -2.07 13.39
C HIS A 121 6.66 -2.73 14.42
N ASP A 122 6.61 -4.05 14.57
CA ASP A 122 7.42 -4.81 15.53
C ASP A 122 7.19 -4.30 16.98
N ILE A 123 5.91 -4.13 17.33
CA ILE A 123 5.46 -3.70 18.65
C ILE A 123 5.10 -4.92 19.49
N HIS A 124 5.72 -5.01 20.67
CA HIS A 124 5.33 -5.95 21.71
C HIS A 124 4.09 -5.39 22.45
N PHE A 125 2.94 -6.03 22.26
CA PHE A 125 1.69 -5.68 22.91
C PHE A 125 1.39 -6.60 24.12
N ILE A 126 1.00 -6.00 25.24
CA ILE A 126 0.71 -6.68 26.51
C ILE A 126 -0.60 -6.16 27.10
N ALA A 127 -1.53 -7.04 27.44
CA ALA A 127 -2.69 -6.75 28.29
C ALA A 127 -2.57 -7.50 29.63
N VAL A 128 -2.35 -6.74 30.71
CA VAL A 128 -1.95 -7.30 32.02
C VAL A 128 -3.00 -8.23 32.62
N ASN A 129 -4.27 -7.84 32.61
CA ASN A 129 -5.34 -8.62 33.25
C ASN A 129 -5.83 -9.79 32.39
N ASP A 130 -5.79 -9.62 31.07
CA ASP A 130 -6.30 -10.64 30.15
C ASP A 130 -5.24 -11.71 29.84
N GLY A 131 -4.00 -11.52 30.34
CA GLY A 131 -2.89 -12.44 30.10
C GLY A 131 -2.43 -12.46 28.64
N VAL A 132 -2.80 -11.46 27.85
CA VAL A 132 -2.44 -11.38 26.42
C VAL A 132 -1.03 -10.82 26.31
N ASP A 133 -0.16 -11.58 25.66
CA ASP A 133 1.19 -11.17 25.27
C ASP A 133 1.38 -11.54 23.81
N SER A 134 1.58 -10.53 22.95
CA SER A 134 1.75 -10.72 21.50
C SER A 134 2.91 -11.66 21.11
N THR A 135 3.86 -11.89 22.01
CA THR A 135 5.01 -12.80 21.78
C THR A 135 4.70 -14.24 22.16
N GLN A 136 3.71 -14.46 23.02
CA GLN A 136 3.23 -15.77 23.43
C GLN A 136 1.93 -16.04 22.66
N GLY A 137 2.06 -16.80 21.57
CA GLY A 137 1.11 -16.88 20.45
C GLY A 137 -0.33 -17.37 20.69
N ASP A 138 -0.92 -17.14 21.85
CA ASP A 138 -2.32 -17.40 22.18
C ASP A 138 -3.09 -16.08 22.29
N ASN A 139 -3.25 -15.40 21.15
CA ASN A 139 -4.10 -14.22 21.07
C ASN A 139 -5.57 -14.67 21.02
N GLU A 140 -6.40 -14.17 21.93
CA GLU A 140 -7.87 -14.37 21.98
C GLU A 140 -8.57 -13.98 20.65
N PHE A 141 -7.89 -13.19 19.80
CA PHE A 141 -8.36 -12.72 18.49
C PHE A 141 -7.98 -13.60 17.30
N THR A 142 -7.26 -14.71 17.52
CA THR A 142 -6.85 -15.67 16.46
C THR A 142 -8.00 -16.05 15.51
N PRO A 143 -9.25 -16.30 15.96
CA PRO A 143 -10.36 -16.63 15.07
C PRO A 143 -10.76 -15.51 14.10
N PHE A 144 -10.53 -14.24 14.48
CA PHE A 144 -10.93 -13.07 13.69
C PHE A 144 -9.83 -12.55 12.77
N ARG A 145 -8.59 -13.02 12.93
CA ARG A 145 -7.41 -12.58 12.16
C ARG A 145 -7.63 -12.66 10.65
N ASN A 146 -8.24 -13.75 10.15
CA ASN A 146 -8.54 -13.90 8.72
C ASN A 146 -9.56 -12.86 8.22
N ILE A 147 -10.60 -12.58 9.00
CA ILE A 147 -11.65 -11.61 8.67
C ILE A 147 -11.07 -10.20 8.63
N ILE A 148 -10.24 -9.86 9.61
CA ILE A 148 -9.59 -8.54 9.71
C ILE A 148 -8.62 -8.34 8.54
N ASN A 149 -7.80 -9.34 8.23
CA ASN A 149 -6.88 -9.28 7.08
C ASN A 149 -7.63 -9.07 5.76
N GLU A 150 -8.72 -9.80 5.53
CA GLU A 150 -9.54 -9.63 4.33
C GLU A 150 -10.20 -8.24 4.28
N TRP A 151 -10.71 -7.76 5.41
CA TRP A 151 -11.32 -6.43 5.51
C TRP A 151 -10.31 -5.31 5.25
N TYR A 152 -9.12 -5.39 5.85
CA TYR A 152 -8.03 -4.44 5.66
C TYR A 152 -7.58 -4.38 4.19
N ALA A 153 -7.39 -5.54 3.55
CA ALA A 153 -7.06 -5.61 2.13
C ALA A 153 -8.16 -5.00 1.23
N LYS A 154 -9.44 -5.21 1.59
CA LYS A 154 -10.59 -4.62 0.89
C LYS A 154 -10.66 -3.10 1.08
N ASP A 155 -10.41 -2.58 2.29
CA ASP A 155 -10.44 -1.14 2.56
C ASP A 155 -9.33 -0.39 1.82
N THR A 156 -8.10 -0.89 1.88
CA THR A 156 -6.96 -0.35 1.13
C THR A 156 -7.25 -0.33 -0.37
N SER A 157 -7.84 -1.40 -0.90
CA SER A 157 -8.27 -1.46 -2.30
C SER A 157 -9.33 -0.41 -2.64
N LYS A 158 -10.29 -0.14 -1.75
CA LYS A 158 -11.31 0.91 -1.95
C LYS A 158 -10.67 2.30 -1.99
N LYS A 159 -9.76 2.61 -1.07
CA LYS A 159 -9.02 3.89 -1.02
C LYS A 159 -8.21 4.11 -2.30
N ILE A 160 -7.46 3.11 -2.76
CA ILE A 160 -6.71 3.19 -4.02
C ILE A 160 -7.65 3.47 -5.20
N ARG A 161 -8.77 2.74 -5.30
CA ARG A 161 -9.75 2.97 -6.37
C ARG A 161 -10.36 4.36 -6.31
N ALA A 162 -10.61 4.90 -5.11
CA ALA A 162 -11.11 6.25 -4.93
C ALA A 162 -10.10 7.30 -5.43
N VAL A 163 -8.83 7.16 -5.06
CA VAL A 163 -7.75 8.04 -5.56
C VAL A 163 -7.64 7.97 -7.09
N MET A 164 -7.69 6.78 -7.66
CA MET A 164 -7.68 6.59 -9.11
C MET A 164 -8.92 7.21 -9.77
N LYS A 165 -10.10 7.11 -9.15
CA LYS A 165 -11.33 7.74 -9.65
C LYS A 165 -11.21 9.27 -9.65
N VAL A 166 -10.66 9.86 -8.59
CA VAL A 166 -10.42 11.32 -8.50
C VAL A 166 -9.47 11.78 -9.61
N LYS A 167 -8.33 11.10 -9.79
CA LYS A 167 -7.37 11.38 -10.87
C LYS A 167 -8.03 11.28 -12.25
N GLY A 168 -8.83 10.24 -12.48
CA GLY A 168 -9.55 10.05 -13.74
C GLY A 168 -10.60 11.14 -14.01
N ASN A 169 -11.31 11.60 -12.97
CA ASN A 169 -12.28 12.69 -13.08
C ASN A 169 -11.61 14.05 -13.35
N ALA A 170 -10.40 14.28 -12.82
CA ALA A 170 -9.58 15.46 -13.10
C ALA A 170 -8.97 15.45 -14.52
N GLY A 171 -9.22 14.41 -15.31
CA GLY A 171 -8.63 14.25 -16.64
C GLY A 171 -7.16 13.81 -16.61
N GLU A 172 -6.62 13.45 -15.45
CA GLU A 172 -5.28 12.91 -15.33
C GLU A 172 -5.24 11.46 -15.83
N HIS A 173 -4.15 11.11 -16.50
CA HIS A 173 -3.93 9.77 -16.99
C HIS A 173 -3.66 8.78 -15.85
N LEU A 174 -4.41 7.68 -15.82
CA LEU A 174 -4.28 6.64 -14.80
C LEU A 174 -3.09 5.70 -15.05
N THR A 175 -2.58 5.65 -16.29
CA THR A 175 -1.45 4.80 -16.65
C THR A 175 -0.16 5.59 -16.67
N THR A 176 0.91 4.98 -16.14
CA THR A 176 2.26 5.57 -16.14
C THR A 176 2.86 5.67 -17.53
N LEU A 177 2.46 4.78 -18.45
CA LEU A 177 2.89 4.78 -19.85
C LEU A 177 1.76 5.25 -20.78
N PRO A 178 2.07 6.11 -21.76
CA PRO A 178 1.13 6.48 -22.81
C PRO A 178 0.89 5.29 -23.77
N PRO A 179 -0.31 5.17 -24.35
CA PRO A 179 -0.62 4.26 -25.43
C PRO A 179 0.24 4.51 -26.68
N TYR A 180 0.36 3.50 -27.54
CA TYR A 180 1.02 3.63 -28.85
C TYR A 180 0.32 4.71 -29.70
N GLY A 181 1.12 5.59 -30.32
CA GLY A 181 0.63 6.82 -30.99
C GLY A 181 0.63 8.06 -30.10
N TYR A 182 0.92 7.93 -28.81
CA TYR A 182 1.08 9.04 -27.88
C TYR A 182 2.43 8.97 -27.16
N MET A 183 2.96 10.13 -26.81
CA MET A 183 4.16 10.31 -26.00
C MET A 183 3.92 11.29 -24.86
N LYS A 184 4.72 11.22 -23.79
CA LYS A 184 4.66 12.24 -22.75
C LYS A 184 5.14 13.57 -23.33
N SER A 185 4.46 14.67 -22.99
CA SER A 185 4.94 16.01 -23.36
C SER A 185 6.33 16.25 -22.72
N PRO A 186 7.29 16.86 -23.46
CA PRO A 186 8.54 17.33 -22.89
C PRO A 186 8.34 18.34 -21.75
N ASP A 187 7.33 19.21 -21.89
CA ASP A 187 7.08 20.32 -20.97
C ASP A 187 6.28 19.88 -19.72
N ASN A 188 5.34 18.95 -19.91
CA ASN A 188 4.53 18.42 -18.81
C ASN A 188 4.35 16.91 -18.93
N LYS A 189 5.07 16.17 -18.09
CA LYS A 189 5.05 14.69 -18.05
C LYS A 189 3.66 14.09 -17.77
N LYS A 190 2.70 14.88 -17.27
CA LYS A 190 1.30 14.47 -17.06
C LYS A 190 0.44 14.53 -18.32
N LEU A 191 0.86 15.28 -19.34
CA LEU A 191 0.17 15.41 -20.62
C LEU A 191 0.71 14.42 -21.65
N TRP A 192 -0.19 13.91 -22.48
CA TRP A 192 0.15 13.06 -23.61
C TRP A 192 -0.01 13.84 -24.91
N VAL A 193 1.06 13.91 -25.68
CA VAL A 193 1.15 14.56 -26.99
C VAL A 193 1.15 13.47 -28.06
N ARG A 194 0.65 13.81 -29.26
CA ARG A 194 0.65 12.90 -30.40
C ARG A 194 2.08 12.61 -30.84
N ASP A 195 2.41 11.33 -30.99
CA ASP A 195 3.64 10.89 -31.67
C ASP A 195 3.33 10.74 -33.15
N GLU A 196 3.77 11.66 -34.00
CA GLU A 196 3.36 11.73 -35.40
C GLU A 196 3.62 10.42 -36.17
N GLU A 197 4.80 9.82 -35.98
CA GLU A 197 5.22 8.59 -36.65
C GLU A 197 4.36 7.40 -36.20
N ALA A 198 4.21 7.22 -34.87
CA ALA A 198 3.40 6.13 -34.33
C ALA A 198 1.89 6.35 -34.54
N ALA A 199 1.43 7.61 -34.53
CA ALA A 199 0.03 7.97 -34.74
C ALA A 199 -0.41 7.78 -36.19
N ALA A 200 0.48 7.99 -37.16
CA ALA A 200 0.21 7.66 -38.56
C ALA A 200 -0.10 6.17 -38.72
N VAL A 201 0.70 5.30 -38.09
CA VAL A 201 0.45 3.84 -38.08
C VAL A 201 -0.89 3.49 -37.42
N VAL A 202 -1.25 4.15 -36.31
CA VAL A 202 -2.55 3.93 -35.65
C VAL A 202 -3.71 4.38 -36.55
N TYR A 203 -3.55 5.50 -37.26
CA TYR A 203 -4.56 6.00 -38.20
C TYR A 203 -4.76 5.03 -39.37
N GLU A 204 -3.68 4.53 -39.96
CA GLU A 204 -3.74 3.50 -41.01
C GLU A 204 -4.42 2.21 -40.53
N ILE A 205 -4.12 1.76 -39.32
CA ILE A 205 -4.82 0.62 -38.72
C ILE A 205 -6.33 0.89 -38.63
N GLY A 206 -6.72 2.12 -38.28
CA GLY A 206 -8.12 2.54 -38.26
C GLY A 206 -8.78 2.45 -39.64
N LEU A 207 -8.10 2.92 -40.69
CA LEU A 207 -8.58 2.80 -42.08
C LEU A 207 -8.78 1.33 -42.46
N TYR A 208 -7.80 0.46 -42.21
CA TYR A 208 -7.95 -0.97 -42.52
C TYR A 208 -9.10 -1.65 -41.77
N VAL A 209 -9.40 -1.21 -40.54
CA VAL A 209 -10.58 -1.71 -39.83
C VAL A 209 -11.88 -1.23 -40.48
N MET A 210 -11.93 0.02 -40.94
CA MET A 210 -13.09 0.56 -41.66
C MET A 210 -13.30 -0.14 -43.02
N ASP A 211 -12.22 -0.53 -43.68
CA ASP A 211 -12.24 -1.32 -44.92
C ASP A 211 -12.60 -2.81 -44.69
N GLY A 212 -12.88 -3.21 -43.45
CA GLY A 212 -13.33 -4.56 -43.10
C GLY A 212 -12.21 -5.60 -42.94
N PHE A 213 -10.94 -5.19 -42.88
CA PHE A 213 -9.84 -6.14 -42.67
C PHE A 213 -9.85 -6.72 -41.25
N GLY A 214 -9.71 -8.03 -41.17
CA GLY A 214 -9.54 -8.74 -39.90
C GLY A 214 -8.16 -8.47 -39.26
N PRO A 215 -8.03 -8.59 -37.92
CA PRO A 215 -6.77 -8.27 -37.23
C PRO A 215 -5.54 -9.05 -37.72
N SER A 216 -5.71 -10.28 -38.21
CA SER A 216 -4.61 -11.06 -38.80
C SER A 216 -4.18 -10.53 -40.17
N GLN A 217 -5.12 -10.03 -40.98
CA GLN A 217 -4.83 -9.45 -42.29
C GLN A 217 -4.10 -8.09 -42.12
N ILE A 218 -4.53 -7.29 -41.14
CA ILE A 218 -3.85 -6.04 -40.78
C ILE A 218 -2.42 -6.33 -40.31
N ALA A 219 -2.22 -7.37 -39.49
CA ALA A 219 -0.90 -7.78 -39.01
C ALA A 219 0.05 -8.13 -40.16
N ARG A 220 -0.45 -8.92 -41.11
CA ARG A 220 0.32 -9.29 -42.29
C ARG A 220 0.70 -8.07 -43.12
N LYS A 221 -0.25 -7.17 -43.42
CA LYS A 221 0.01 -5.92 -44.16
C LYS A 221 1.05 -5.02 -43.49
N LEU A 222 0.98 -4.86 -42.16
CA LEU A 222 1.96 -4.06 -41.41
C LEU A 222 3.35 -4.72 -41.38
N THR A 223 3.40 -6.06 -41.35
CA THR A 223 4.64 -6.83 -41.37
C THR A 223 5.30 -6.81 -42.75
N GLU A 224 4.51 -6.95 -43.83
CA GLU A 224 4.97 -6.82 -45.23
C GLU A 224 5.58 -5.43 -45.49
N ARG A 225 4.99 -4.38 -44.92
CA ARG A 225 5.48 -3.00 -45.00
C ARG A 225 6.64 -2.70 -44.03
N ARG A 226 7.16 -3.70 -43.32
CA ARG A 226 8.27 -3.59 -42.35
C ARG A 226 8.06 -2.53 -41.27
N ILE A 227 6.81 -2.30 -40.86
CA ILE A 227 6.49 -1.35 -39.79
C ILE A 227 6.86 -1.98 -38.44
N LEU A 228 7.66 -1.27 -37.64
CA LEU A 228 8.08 -1.74 -36.32
C LEU A 228 6.88 -2.01 -35.42
N THR A 229 6.96 -3.09 -34.64
CA THR A 229 5.96 -3.31 -33.58
C THR A 229 6.15 -2.27 -32.47
N PRO A 230 5.12 -1.96 -31.67
CA PRO A 230 5.25 -0.96 -30.60
C PRO A 230 6.38 -1.25 -29.61
N ALA A 231 6.63 -2.53 -29.31
CA ALA A 231 7.74 -2.92 -28.45
C ALA A 231 9.11 -2.62 -29.09
N ALA A 232 9.27 -2.92 -30.38
CA ALA A 232 10.49 -2.62 -31.13
C ALA A 232 10.68 -1.11 -31.36
N TYR A 233 9.59 -0.38 -31.62
CA TYR A 233 9.59 1.07 -31.77
C TYR A 233 10.01 1.79 -30.48
N TYR A 234 9.50 1.36 -29.32
CA TYR A 234 9.94 1.94 -28.05
C TYR A 234 11.37 1.55 -27.69
N ALA A 235 11.81 0.33 -28.05
CA ALA A 235 13.19 -0.11 -27.86
C ALA A 235 14.19 0.70 -28.72
N SER A 236 13.87 0.98 -29.99
CA SER A 236 14.72 1.83 -30.84
C SER A 236 14.84 3.27 -30.33
N ARG A 237 13.83 3.76 -29.61
CA ARG A 237 13.80 5.07 -28.94
C ARG A 237 14.38 5.04 -27.52
N GLY A 238 15.07 3.96 -27.11
CA GLY A 238 15.73 3.84 -25.80
C GLY A 238 14.79 3.71 -24.60
N ARG A 239 13.49 3.45 -24.81
CA ARG A 239 12.51 3.28 -23.74
C ARG A 239 12.35 1.80 -23.38
N LYS A 240 12.55 1.45 -22.09
CA LYS A 240 12.23 0.12 -21.57
C LYS A 240 10.72 -0.12 -21.69
N ALA A 241 10.31 -1.00 -22.59
CA ALA A 241 8.91 -1.44 -22.72
C ALA A 241 8.54 -2.31 -21.51
N SER A 242 8.10 -1.69 -20.42
CA SER A 242 7.61 -2.43 -19.26
C SER A 242 6.27 -3.07 -19.59
N ASN A 243 6.24 -4.40 -19.66
CA ASN A 243 5.04 -5.25 -19.65
C ASN A 243 4.16 -5.32 -20.91
N ILE A 244 4.78 -5.47 -22.09
CA ILE A 244 4.14 -6.22 -23.18
C ILE A 244 4.70 -7.65 -23.10
N LYS A 245 3.87 -8.65 -22.71
CA LYS A 245 4.25 -10.07 -22.79
C LYS A 245 4.95 -10.27 -24.13
N ARG A 246 6.25 -10.61 -24.08
CA ARG A 246 7.11 -10.88 -25.24
C ARG A 246 6.27 -11.65 -26.26
N GLY A 247 5.89 -11.00 -27.35
CA GLY A 247 5.59 -11.74 -28.56
C GLY A 247 6.85 -12.56 -28.82
N SER A 248 6.66 -13.87 -29.00
CA SER A 248 7.74 -14.83 -29.24
C SER A 248 8.82 -14.23 -30.13
N TRP A 249 10.04 -14.14 -29.61
CA TRP A 249 11.22 -13.85 -30.42
C TRP A 249 11.42 -15.06 -31.31
N THR A 250 10.99 -14.96 -32.57
CA THR A 250 11.51 -15.83 -33.63
C THR A 250 12.55 -15.02 -34.40
N ALA A 251 13.59 -15.70 -34.87
CA ALA A 251 14.85 -15.14 -35.36
C ALA A 251 14.75 -14.34 -36.69
N GLY A 252 13.63 -13.65 -36.94
CA GLY A 252 13.36 -12.87 -38.15
C GLY A 252 12.41 -11.70 -37.87
N GLY A 253 12.86 -10.71 -37.08
CA GLY A 253 12.16 -9.43 -36.90
C GLY A 253 10.89 -9.49 -36.04
N SER A 254 10.55 -8.36 -35.41
CA SER A 254 9.31 -8.26 -34.62
C SER A 254 8.09 -8.26 -35.54
N THR A 255 7.31 -9.34 -35.56
CA THR A 255 6.10 -9.45 -36.38
C THR A 255 4.86 -8.94 -35.63
N TRP A 256 3.93 -8.29 -36.34
CA TRP A 256 2.66 -7.86 -35.73
C TRP A 256 1.78 -9.09 -35.49
N GLY A 257 1.47 -9.40 -34.23
CA GLY A 257 0.54 -10.48 -33.89
C GLY A 257 -0.93 -10.01 -33.87
N THR A 258 -1.88 -10.90 -34.18
CA THR A 258 -3.35 -10.65 -34.17
C THR A 258 -3.83 -10.00 -32.86
N ARG A 259 -3.26 -10.43 -31.72
CA ARG A 259 -3.57 -9.94 -30.36
C ARG A 259 -3.12 -8.50 -30.12
N SER A 260 -2.12 -8.06 -30.87
CA SER A 260 -1.55 -6.72 -30.80
C SER A 260 -2.47 -5.71 -31.50
N ILE A 261 -3.17 -6.12 -32.55
CA ILE A 261 -4.12 -5.29 -33.31
C ILE A 261 -5.49 -5.29 -32.66
N SER A 262 -5.98 -6.43 -32.16
CA SER A 262 -7.31 -6.51 -31.51
C SER A 262 -7.43 -5.64 -30.25
N ARG A 263 -6.33 -5.42 -29.52
CA ARG A 263 -6.27 -4.48 -28.38
C ARG A 263 -6.29 -3.01 -28.79
N ARG A 264 -5.89 -2.69 -30.03
CA ARG A 264 -5.70 -1.30 -30.52
C ARG A 264 -6.78 -0.84 -31.49
N GLY A 265 -7.45 -1.74 -32.20
CA GLY A 265 -8.67 -1.46 -32.98
C GLY A 265 -9.91 -1.23 -32.12
N ARG A 266 -9.84 -1.46 -30.80
CA ARG A 266 -10.86 -0.97 -29.86
C ARG A 266 -10.54 0.49 -29.54
N SER A 267 -11.29 1.39 -30.17
CA SER A 267 -11.27 2.80 -29.78
C SER A 267 -11.50 2.94 -28.26
N PRO A 268 -10.79 3.85 -27.56
CA PRO A 268 -11.07 4.16 -26.15
C PRO A 268 -12.53 4.58 -25.91
N THR A 269 -13.23 5.00 -26.96
CA THR A 269 -14.61 5.47 -26.93
C THR A 269 -15.64 4.35 -26.73
N ARG A 270 -15.35 3.09 -27.05
CA ARG A 270 -16.32 1.98 -26.85
C ARG A 270 -16.44 1.55 -25.38
N ALA A 271 -15.43 1.83 -24.55
CA ALA A 271 -15.49 1.59 -23.10
C ALA A 271 -16.34 2.63 -22.34
N LYS A 272 -16.70 3.77 -22.96
CA LYS A 272 -17.52 4.82 -22.36
C LYS A 272 -18.99 4.84 -22.82
N ARG A 273 -19.38 4.06 -23.85
CA ARG A 273 -20.78 4.03 -24.32
C ARG A 273 -21.73 3.27 -23.38
N SER A 274 -21.22 2.35 -22.56
CA SER A 274 -22.05 1.54 -21.65
C SER A 274 -22.54 2.29 -20.41
N SER A 275 -21.94 3.44 -20.06
CA SER A 275 -22.28 4.19 -18.84
C SER A 275 -22.94 5.55 -19.10
N ILE A 276 -23.06 5.99 -20.36
CA ILE A 276 -23.62 7.30 -20.72
C ILE A 276 -25.03 7.20 -21.32
N ILE A 277 -25.46 6.03 -21.80
CA ILE A 277 -26.79 5.87 -22.45
C ILE A 277 -27.93 5.58 -21.44
N ARG A 278 -27.67 5.45 -20.13
CA ARG A 278 -28.72 5.29 -19.09
C ARG A 278 -29.15 6.58 -18.38
N LYS A 279 -28.77 7.77 -18.87
CA LYS A 279 -29.07 9.05 -18.21
C LYS A 279 -29.75 10.11 -19.08
N VAL A 280 -30.32 9.73 -20.23
CA VAL A 280 -31.10 10.66 -21.09
C VAL A 280 -32.48 10.08 -21.46
N SER A 281 -33.00 9.17 -20.64
CA SER A 281 -34.38 8.68 -20.76
C SER A 281 -34.85 8.30 -19.37
N GLY A 282 -35.41 9.29 -18.68
CA GLY A 282 -35.89 9.28 -17.31
C GLY A 282 -36.18 10.71 -16.90
#